data_AF-E7RY65-F1
#
_entry.id   AF-E7RY65-F1
#
_cell.length_a   1.000
_cell.length_b   1.000
_cell.length_c   1.000
_cell.angle_alpha   90.00
_cell.angle_beta   90.00
_cell.angle_gamma   90.00
#
_symmetry.space_group_name_H-M   'P 1'
#
loop_
_entity.id
_entity.type
_entity.pdbx_description
1 polymer ?
#
loop_
_entity_poly.entity_id
_entity_poly.type
_entity_poly.pdbx_seq_one_letter_code
_entity_poly.pdbx_strand_id
1 'polypeptide(L)'
;MVRRQRRRLLQLMTIGLGVLLGRPVLATTSRRPLGPISAGQRTLITEFLLVHTQLLAGYVLSGADGQANHATLDSLRRQGDGLMQRIKRELFTRIERGEMAQLEARWRTVADATRTRPTLDIARLMLPMAQEVAAPLGALLPPVDIKATGGNEGRARRRLLMSQLLLDGVSACWSQDLTHWDQMDERRVMLEKWLNAVAQQGTGGVRLLAQWNLFASALPLRNAPCLPGAAHTLQSVGERLYKLL
;
A
#
# COMPACT_ATOMS: atom_id res chain seq x y z
N MET A 1 25.29 -2.43 57.68
CA MET A 1 25.42 -1.49 56.54
C MET A 1 26.48 -1.87 55.47
N VAL A 2 27.48 -2.73 55.78
CA VAL A 2 28.62 -3.06 54.89
C VAL A 2 28.27 -3.90 53.63
N ARG A 3 27.19 -4.70 53.64
CA ARG A 3 26.81 -5.55 52.49
C ARG A 3 26.25 -4.79 51.28
N ARG A 4 25.61 -3.63 51.48
CA ARG A 4 25.05 -2.82 50.38
C ARG A 4 26.12 -2.04 49.61
N GLN A 5 27.22 -1.65 50.25
CA GLN A 5 28.35 -1.00 49.59
C GLN A 5 29.14 -1.96 48.69
N ARG A 6 29.36 -3.21 49.11
CA ARG A 6 30.05 -4.21 48.27
C ARG A 6 29.33 -4.52 46.95
N ARG A 7 27.99 -4.54 46.92
CA ARG A 7 27.23 -4.76 45.67
C ARG A 7 27.34 -3.60 44.69
N ARG A 8 27.37 -2.35 45.17
CA ARG A 8 27.53 -1.17 44.31
C ARG A 8 28.94 -1.06 43.73
N LEU A 9 29.97 -1.43 44.51
CA LEU A 9 31.36 -1.47 44.02
C LEU A 9 31.59 -2.55 42.96
N LEU A 10 30.97 -3.73 43.11
CA LEU A 10 31.01 -4.80 42.10
C LEU A 10 30.27 -4.43 40.80
N GLN A 11 29.16 -3.69 40.88
CA GLN A 11 28.43 -3.22 39.68
C GLN A 11 29.17 -2.11 38.93
N LEU A 12 29.92 -1.25 39.62
CA LEU A 12 30.73 -0.23 38.96
C LEU A 12 31.99 -0.83 38.32
N MET A 13 32.59 -1.86 38.92
CA MET A 13 33.72 -2.59 38.34
C MET A 13 33.33 -3.34 37.05
N THR A 14 32.14 -3.93 36.96
CA THR A 14 31.70 -4.62 35.73
C THR A 14 31.36 -3.66 34.59
N ILE A 15 30.85 -2.46 34.90
CA ILE A 15 30.60 -1.41 33.88
C ILE A 15 31.94 -0.82 33.41
N GLY A 16 32.91 -0.62 34.31
CA GLY A 16 34.24 -0.10 33.96
C GLY A 16 35.08 -1.07 33.11
N LEU A 17 34.99 -2.39 33.37
CA LEU A 17 35.77 -3.39 32.63
C LEU A 17 35.25 -3.63 31.20
N GLY A 18 33.95 -3.40 30.95
CA GLY A 18 33.34 -3.54 29.62
C GLY A 18 33.73 -2.43 28.64
N VAL A 19 34.00 -1.23 29.15
CA VAL A 19 34.39 -0.06 28.34
C VAL A 19 35.86 -0.15 27.89
N LEU A 20 36.72 -0.81 28.67
CA LEU A 20 38.15 -0.95 28.37
C LEU A 20 38.48 -2.06 27.34
N LEU A 21 37.55 -2.97 27.05
CA LEU A 21 37.78 -4.13 26.17
C LEU A 21 37.17 -4.00 24.77
N GLY A 22 36.68 -2.83 24.37
CA GLY A 22 36.31 -2.54 22.97
C GLY A 22 35.28 -3.51 22.37
N ARG A 23 34.48 -4.21 23.19
CA ARG A 23 33.43 -5.09 22.71
C ARG A 23 32.11 -4.32 22.70
N PRO A 24 31.47 -4.12 21.54
CA PRO A 24 30.14 -3.56 21.52
C PRO A 24 29.23 -4.50 22.31
N VAL A 25 28.59 -3.97 23.34
CA VAL A 25 27.45 -4.62 23.98
C VAL A 25 26.38 -4.70 22.91
N LEU A 26 26.40 -5.80 22.16
CA LEU A 26 25.26 -6.27 21.38
C LEU A 26 24.16 -6.53 22.41
N ALA A 27 23.38 -5.49 22.69
CA ALA A 27 22.03 -5.63 23.20
C ALA A 27 21.25 -6.35 22.09
N THR A 28 21.44 -7.67 21.99
CA THR A 28 20.53 -8.56 21.29
C THR A 28 19.24 -8.55 22.08
N THR A 29 18.42 -7.52 21.89
CA THR A 29 16.99 -7.66 22.07
C THR A 29 16.56 -8.68 21.02
N SER A 30 16.60 -9.96 21.39
CA SER A 30 15.91 -11.04 20.72
C SER A 30 14.42 -10.70 20.75
N ARG A 31 13.98 -9.80 19.85
CA ARG A 31 12.56 -9.64 19.54
C ARG A 31 12.14 -10.99 18.99
N ARG A 32 11.28 -11.69 19.72
CA ARG A 32 10.56 -12.84 19.16
C ARG A 32 10.03 -12.42 17.79
N PRO A 33 10.17 -13.26 16.75
CA PRO A 33 9.58 -12.95 15.46
C PRO A 33 8.10 -12.68 15.69
N LEU A 34 7.67 -11.47 15.33
CA LEU A 34 6.29 -11.08 15.51
C LEU A 34 5.45 -12.02 14.64
N GLY A 35 4.46 -12.71 15.23
CA GLY A 35 3.56 -13.60 14.49
C GLY A 35 2.79 -12.87 13.37
N PRO A 36 1.94 -13.51 12.57
CA PRO A 36 1.23 -12.84 11.48
C PRO A 36 0.43 -11.61 11.97
N ILE A 37 0.25 -10.61 11.10
CA ILE A 37 -0.61 -9.45 11.42
C ILE A 37 -2.06 -9.90 11.61
N SER A 38 -2.79 -9.21 12.49
CA SER A 38 -4.18 -9.55 12.82
C SER A 38 -5.14 -9.24 11.68
N ALA A 39 -6.36 -9.79 11.73
CA ALA A 39 -7.42 -9.47 10.78
C ALA A 39 -7.75 -7.98 10.73
N GLY A 40 -7.79 -7.31 11.89
CA GLY A 40 -8.02 -5.87 11.98
C GLY A 40 -6.90 -5.06 11.31
N GLN A 41 -5.64 -5.44 11.56
CA GLN A 41 -4.48 -4.80 10.93
C GLN A 41 -4.51 -4.96 9.40
N ARG A 42 -4.90 -6.14 8.89
CA ARG A 42 -5.06 -6.37 7.45
C ARG A 42 -6.12 -5.47 6.84
N THR A 43 -7.31 -5.43 7.44
CA THR A 43 -8.41 -4.58 6.97
C THR A 43 -7.99 -3.11 6.95
N LEU A 44 -7.33 -2.64 8.01
CA LEU A 44 -6.86 -1.26 8.10
C LEU A 44 -5.88 -0.90 6.98
N ILE A 45 -4.90 -1.76 6.70
CA ILE A 45 -3.94 -1.55 5.60
C ILE A 45 -4.69 -1.51 4.26
N THR A 46 -5.58 -2.47 3.99
CA THR A 46 -6.32 -2.53 2.73
C THR A 46 -7.22 -1.30 2.54
N GLU A 47 -7.91 -0.84 3.59
CA GLU A 47 -8.74 0.36 3.54
C GLU A 47 -7.92 1.61 3.23
N PHE A 48 -6.76 1.77 3.87
CA PHE A 48 -5.87 2.89 3.59
C PHE A 48 -5.38 2.89 2.15
N LEU A 49 -4.95 1.73 1.64
CA LEU A 49 -4.43 1.62 0.28
C LEU A 49 -5.53 1.87 -0.77
N LEU A 50 -6.79 1.50 -0.49
CA LEU A 50 -7.91 1.88 -1.34
C LEU A 50 -8.08 3.39 -1.38
N VAL A 51 -8.15 4.06 -0.23
CA VAL A 51 -8.31 5.52 -0.15
C VAL A 51 -7.16 6.24 -0.84
N HIS A 52 -5.94 5.74 -0.66
CA HIS A 52 -4.75 6.26 -1.31
C HIS A 52 -4.84 6.16 -2.84
N THR A 53 -5.22 5.00 -3.38
CA THR A 53 -5.42 4.82 -4.83
C THR A 53 -6.56 5.70 -5.36
N GLN A 54 -7.68 5.79 -4.65
CA GLN A 54 -8.81 6.64 -5.04
C GLN A 54 -8.44 8.12 -5.06
N LEU A 55 -7.61 8.56 -4.12
CA LEU A 55 -7.13 9.94 -4.06
C LEU A 55 -6.28 10.27 -5.29
N LEU A 56 -5.36 9.38 -5.66
CA LEU A 56 -4.48 9.55 -6.81
C LEU A 56 -5.25 9.51 -8.13
N ALA A 57 -6.15 8.53 -8.28
CA ALA A 57 -6.98 8.41 -9.48
C ALA A 57 -7.92 9.62 -9.62
N GLY A 58 -8.54 10.07 -8.52
CA GLY A 58 -9.38 11.26 -8.53
C GLY A 58 -8.63 12.54 -8.91
N TYR A 59 -7.38 12.71 -8.45
CA TYR A 59 -6.54 13.84 -8.83
C TYR A 59 -6.24 13.83 -10.33
N VAL A 60 -5.86 12.65 -10.84
CA VAL A 60 -5.60 12.40 -12.25
C VAL A 60 -6.82 12.71 -13.11
N LEU A 61 -7.99 12.16 -12.80
CA LEU A 61 -9.21 12.38 -13.57
C LEU A 61 -9.64 13.85 -13.55
N SER A 62 -9.50 14.51 -12.41
CA SER A 62 -9.79 15.93 -12.28
C SER A 62 -8.95 16.80 -13.22
N GLY A 63 -7.73 16.36 -13.56
CA GLY A 63 -6.89 17.01 -14.56
C GLY A 63 -7.32 16.73 -16.00
N ALA A 64 -7.74 15.49 -16.29
CA ALA A 64 -8.22 15.10 -17.61
C ALA A 64 -9.54 15.78 -17.99
N ASP A 65 -10.47 15.89 -17.04
CA ASP A 65 -11.80 16.48 -17.25
C ASP A 65 -11.78 18.02 -17.23
N GLY A 66 -10.63 18.63 -16.90
CA GLY A 66 -10.49 20.08 -16.70
C GLY A 66 -11.31 20.63 -15.53
N GLN A 67 -11.96 19.76 -14.76
CA GLN A 67 -12.78 20.09 -13.60
C GLN A 67 -12.18 19.47 -12.34
N ALA A 68 -11.74 20.33 -11.43
CA ALA A 68 -11.20 19.87 -10.17
C ALA A 68 -12.33 19.48 -9.20
N ASN A 69 -12.49 18.18 -8.92
CA ASN A 69 -13.42 17.70 -7.90
C ASN A 69 -12.80 17.81 -6.50
N HIS A 70 -12.57 19.04 -6.05
CA HIS A 70 -11.88 19.33 -4.79
C HIS A 70 -12.59 18.74 -3.57
N ALA A 71 -13.93 18.72 -3.55
CA ALA A 71 -14.71 18.19 -2.43
C ALA A 71 -14.50 16.69 -2.21
N THR A 72 -14.49 15.89 -3.29
CA THR A 72 -14.21 14.45 -3.20
C THR A 72 -12.76 14.20 -2.76
N LEU A 73 -11.79 14.95 -3.32
CA LEU A 73 -10.39 14.82 -2.92
C LEU A 73 -10.17 15.22 -1.46
N ASP A 74 -10.85 16.26 -0.96
CA ASP A 74 -10.81 16.65 0.46
C ASP A 74 -11.39 15.60 1.39
N SER A 75 -12.45 14.91 0.96
CA SER A 75 -12.99 13.78 1.73
C SER A 75 -11.99 12.63 1.82
N LEU A 76 -11.37 12.26 0.69
CA LEU A 76 -10.39 11.18 0.63
C LEU A 76 -9.12 11.50 1.44
N ARG A 77 -8.63 12.75 1.38
CA ARG A 77 -7.53 13.23 2.22
C ARG A 77 -7.82 13.03 3.71
N ARG A 78 -8.95 13.54 4.19
CA ARG A 78 -9.37 13.44 5.61
C ARG A 78 -9.52 11.98 6.04
N GLN A 79 -10.09 11.14 5.19
CA GLN A 79 -10.22 9.71 5.47
C GLN A 79 -8.85 9.03 5.56
N GLY A 80 -7.95 9.33 4.62
CA GLY A 80 -6.59 8.79 4.61
C GLY A 80 -5.77 9.25 5.81
N ASP A 81 -5.89 10.50 6.24
CA ASP A 81 -5.27 11.02 7.48
C ASP A 81 -5.74 10.24 8.71
N GLY A 82 -7.05 10.03 8.84
CA GLY A 82 -7.62 9.23 9.92
C GLY A 82 -7.11 7.78 9.93
N LEU A 83 -7.03 7.16 8.74
CA LEU A 83 -6.50 5.81 8.58
C LEU A 83 -4.99 5.73 8.87
N MET A 84 -4.20 6.72 8.44
CA MET A 84 -2.75 6.78 8.73
C MET A 84 -2.49 6.91 10.24
N GLN A 85 -3.27 7.70 10.97
CA GLN A 85 -3.15 7.78 12.43
C GLN A 85 -3.53 6.46 13.12
N ARG A 86 -4.49 5.70 12.56
CA ARG A 86 -4.79 4.34 13.04
C ARG A 86 -3.65 3.38 12.72
N ILE A 87 -3.10 3.41 11.50
CA ILE A 87 -1.96 2.58 11.08
C ILE A 87 -0.78 2.79 12.03
N LYS A 88 -0.43 4.04 12.33
CA LYS A 88 0.63 4.39 13.27
C LYS A 88 0.40 3.80 14.66
N ARG A 89 -0.84 3.84 15.16
CA ARG A 89 -1.21 3.29 16.48
C ARG A 89 -1.27 1.77 16.51
N GLU A 90 -1.73 1.13 15.44
CA GLU A 90 -1.97 -0.31 15.40
C GLU A 90 -0.78 -1.12 14.87
N LEU A 91 0.12 -0.50 14.10
CA LEU A 91 1.31 -1.13 13.51
C LEU A 91 2.64 -0.68 14.12
N PHE A 92 2.65 0.05 15.24
CA PHE A 92 3.88 0.55 15.88
C PHE A 92 4.87 -0.54 16.30
N THR A 93 4.41 -1.78 16.48
CA THR A 93 5.26 -2.93 16.77
C THR A 93 5.79 -3.61 15.51
N ARG A 94 5.20 -3.31 14.35
CA ARG A 94 5.47 -3.96 13.05
C ARG A 94 6.42 -3.16 12.16
N ILE A 95 6.35 -1.84 12.25
CA ILE A 95 7.14 -0.91 11.44
C ILE A 95 8.03 -0.13 12.39
N GLU A 96 9.29 0.09 12.01
CA GLU A 96 10.19 0.87 12.85
C GLU A 96 9.73 2.32 12.98
N ARG A 97 10.05 2.99 14.10
CA ARG A 97 9.58 4.36 14.34
C ARG A 97 10.05 5.34 13.26
N GLY A 98 11.28 5.17 12.77
CA GLY A 98 11.84 5.97 11.69
C GLY A 98 11.09 5.76 10.38
N GLU A 99 10.87 4.50 10.00
CA GLU A 99 10.12 4.13 8.79
C GLU A 99 8.67 4.62 8.85
N MET A 100 7.99 4.50 10.00
CA MET A 100 6.63 5.01 10.18
C MET A 100 6.56 6.53 10.06
N ALA A 101 7.56 7.25 10.58
CA ALA A 101 7.63 8.71 10.43
C ALA A 101 7.84 9.13 8.97
N GLN A 102 8.70 8.41 8.23
CA GLN A 102 8.89 8.62 6.80
C GLN A 102 7.61 8.33 6.02
N LEU A 103 6.94 7.22 6.32
CA LEU A 103 5.66 6.84 5.71
C LEU A 103 4.60 7.94 5.90
N GLU A 104 4.45 8.45 7.12
CA GLU A 104 3.53 9.55 7.44
C GLU A 104 3.90 10.83 6.67
N ALA A 105 5.18 11.17 6.58
CA ALA A 105 5.64 12.33 5.81
C ALA A 105 5.33 12.19 4.32
N ARG A 106 5.61 11.03 3.71
CA ARG A 106 5.31 10.77 2.30
C ARG A 106 3.83 10.81 2.00
N TRP A 107 3.00 10.23 2.89
CA TRP A 107 1.56 10.34 2.78
C TRP A 107 1.09 11.79 2.78
N ARG A 108 1.58 12.62 3.72
CA ARG A 108 1.24 14.04 3.76
C ARG A 108 1.66 14.78 2.50
N THR A 109 2.85 14.51 1.97
CA THR A 109 3.30 15.14 0.71
C THR A 109 2.37 14.78 -0.45
N VAL A 110 1.97 13.51 -0.58
CA VAL A 110 1.01 13.08 -1.61
C VAL A 110 -0.36 13.75 -1.39
N ALA A 111 -0.87 13.74 -0.16
CA ALA A 111 -2.14 14.36 0.18
C ALA A 111 -2.13 15.87 -0.09
N ASP A 112 -1.07 16.58 0.29
CA ASP A 112 -0.94 18.02 0.09
C ASP A 112 -0.82 18.38 -1.40
N ALA A 113 -0.08 17.58 -2.18
CA ALA A 113 0.01 17.75 -3.63
C ALA A 113 -1.37 17.69 -4.29
N THR A 114 -2.30 16.87 -3.80
CA THR A 114 -3.67 16.85 -4.37
C THR A 114 -4.50 18.11 -4.13
N ARG A 115 -3.99 19.10 -3.38
CA ARG A 115 -4.63 20.43 -3.25
C ARG A 115 -4.30 21.37 -4.40
N THR A 116 -3.23 21.10 -5.14
CA THR A 116 -2.86 21.94 -6.28
C THR A 116 -3.81 21.73 -7.45
N ARG A 117 -3.75 22.62 -8.44
CA ARG A 117 -4.46 22.39 -9.72
C ARG A 117 -3.94 21.08 -10.34
N PRO A 118 -4.83 20.13 -10.69
CA PRO A 118 -4.44 18.90 -11.34
C PRO A 118 -3.66 19.15 -12.63
N THR A 119 -2.44 18.61 -12.70
CA THR A 119 -1.53 18.71 -13.86
C THR A 119 -0.70 17.44 -13.98
N LEU A 120 -0.27 17.15 -15.22
CA LEU A 120 0.59 16.01 -15.56
C LEU A 120 1.89 16.01 -14.75
N ASP A 121 2.54 17.15 -14.64
CA ASP A 121 3.83 17.29 -13.96
C ASP A 121 3.73 16.98 -12.47
N ILE A 122 2.68 17.48 -11.81
CA ILE A 122 2.49 17.22 -10.38
C ILE A 122 2.17 15.74 -10.13
N ALA A 123 1.30 15.12 -10.94
CA ALA A 123 0.99 13.70 -10.73
C ALA A 123 2.22 12.80 -10.98
N ARG A 124 3.09 13.15 -11.95
CA ARG A 124 4.38 12.46 -12.17
C ARG A 124 5.28 12.53 -10.95
N LEU A 125 5.34 13.67 -10.27
CA LEU A 125 6.10 13.82 -9.03
C LEU A 125 5.48 13.05 -7.86
N MET A 126 4.15 12.96 -7.82
CA MET A 126 3.43 12.23 -6.76
C MET A 126 3.62 10.71 -6.82
N LEU A 127 3.77 10.15 -8.02
CA LEU A 127 3.75 8.70 -8.22
C LEU A 127 4.86 7.95 -7.46
N PRO A 128 6.14 8.31 -7.53
CA PRO A 128 7.17 7.65 -6.74
C PRO A 128 6.88 7.73 -5.23
N MET A 129 6.40 8.88 -4.76
CA MET A 129 6.04 9.07 -3.35
C MET A 129 4.83 8.22 -2.94
N ALA A 130 3.85 8.04 -3.83
CA ALA A 130 2.73 7.14 -3.61
C ALA A 130 3.17 5.68 -3.47
N GLN A 131 4.14 5.24 -4.29
CA GLN A 131 4.72 3.90 -4.17
C GLN A 131 5.48 3.71 -2.86
N GLU A 132 6.23 4.72 -2.42
CA GLU A 132 6.90 4.71 -1.11
C GLU A 132 5.92 4.66 0.06
N VAL A 133 4.67 5.10 -0.12
CA VAL A 133 3.58 4.93 0.85
C VAL A 133 2.97 3.53 0.77
N ALA A 134 2.71 3.03 -0.43
CA ALA A 134 1.96 1.79 -0.62
C ALA A 134 2.79 0.53 -0.36
N ALA A 135 4.06 0.50 -0.78
CA ALA A 135 4.89 -0.70 -0.77
C ALA A 135 5.18 -1.24 0.65
N PRO A 136 5.60 -0.43 1.64
CA PRO A 136 5.90 -0.93 2.99
C PRO A 136 4.68 -1.54 3.67
N LEU A 137 3.51 -0.92 3.50
CA LEU A 137 2.25 -1.41 4.04
C LEU A 137 1.79 -2.69 3.35
N GLY A 138 1.91 -2.75 2.02
CA GLY A 138 1.59 -3.94 1.24
C GLY A 138 2.45 -5.16 1.58
N ALA A 139 3.73 -4.94 1.93
CA ALA A 139 4.66 -6.00 2.33
C ALA A 139 4.28 -6.70 3.65
N LEU A 140 3.51 -6.04 4.53
CA LEU A 140 3.03 -6.63 5.77
C LEU A 140 1.86 -7.60 5.57
N LEU A 141 1.16 -7.50 4.44
CA LEU A 141 0.03 -8.37 4.14
C LEU A 141 0.53 -9.76 3.71
N PRO A 142 -0.12 -10.85 4.15
CA PRO A 142 0.25 -12.20 3.74
C PRO A 142 0.21 -12.35 2.22
N PRO A 143 1.01 -13.26 1.63
CA PRO A 143 0.99 -13.52 0.20
C PRO A 143 -0.38 -14.03 -0.25
N VAL A 144 -0.69 -13.85 -1.54
CA VAL A 144 -1.94 -14.34 -2.12
C VAL A 144 -1.90 -15.85 -2.18
N ASP A 145 -2.85 -16.50 -1.51
CA ASP A 145 -3.13 -17.90 -1.80
C ASP A 145 -4.03 -17.97 -3.05
N ILE A 146 -3.40 -18.27 -4.19
CA ILE A 146 -4.08 -18.48 -5.48
C ILE A 146 -5.04 -19.69 -5.46
N LYS A 147 -4.95 -20.57 -4.45
CA LYS A 147 -5.83 -21.73 -4.26
C LYS A 147 -7.02 -21.43 -3.34
N ALA A 148 -6.95 -20.39 -2.51
CA ALA A 148 -8.03 -20.01 -1.60
C ALA A 148 -9.08 -19.13 -2.30
N THR A 149 -10.18 -19.74 -2.74
CA THR A 149 -11.33 -19.05 -3.35
C THR A 149 -12.18 -18.30 -2.32
N GLY A 150 -12.03 -18.58 -1.02
CA GLY A 150 -12.85 -18.03 0.07
C GLY A 150 -12.03 -17.42 1.23
N GLY A 151 -12.76 -16.83 2.19
CA GLY A 151 -12.18 -16.28 3.42
C GLY A 151 -11.85 -14.79 3.39
N ASN A 152 -11.89 -14.17 4.57
CA ASN A 152 -11.65 -12.73 4.74
C ASN A 152 -10.21 -12.31 4.40
N GLU A 153 -9.24 -13.21 4.62
CA GLU A 153 -7.83 -12.94 4.31
C GLU A 153 -7.59 -12.90 2.79
N GLY A 154 -8.12 -13.89 2.07
CA GLY A 154 -8.08 -13.89 0.60
C GLY A 154 -8.78 -12.66 0.01
N ARG A 155 -9.92 -12.26 0.58
CA ARG A 155 -10.65 -11.05 0.17
C ARG A 155 -9.80 -9.79 0.31
N ALA A 156 -9.25 -9.55 1.50
CA ALA A 156 -8.42 -8.37 1.77
C ALA A 156 -7.20 -8.31 0.84
N ARG A 157 -6.60 -9.46 0.56
CA ARG A 157 -5.44 -9.54 -0.33
C ARG A 157 -5.79 -9.31 -1.82
N ARG A 158 -6.93 -9.81 -2.30
CA ARG A 158 -7.39 -9.52 -3.67
C ARG A 158 -7.69 -8.04 -3.85
N ARG A 159 -8.34 -7.44 -2.85
CA ARG A 159 -8.60 -5.99 -2.79
C ARG A 159 -7.32 -5.16 -2.80
N LEU A 160 -6.28 -5.60 -2.07
CA LEU A 160 -4.96 -5.00 -2.14
C LEU A 160 -4.39 -5.05 -3.56
N LEU A 161 -4.30 -6.25 -4.15
CA LEU A 161 -3.74 -6.41 -5.49
C LEU A 161 -4.49 -5.57 -6.51
N MET A 162 -5.81 -5.53 -6.42
CA MET A 162 -6.65 -4.70 -7.28
C MET A 162 -6.34 -3.21 -7.09
N SER A 163 -6.17 -2.75 -5.85
CA SER A 163 -5.85 -1.34 -5.55
C SER A 163 -4.44 -0.95 -6.03
N GLN A 164 -3.47 -1.87 -5.90
CA GLN A 164 -2.10 -1.70 -6.40
C GLN A 164 -2.07 -1.69 -7.93
N LEU A 165 -2.75 -2.63 -8.57
CA LEU A 165 -2.83 -2.71 -10.02
C LEU A 165 -3.58 -1.52 -10.62
N LEU A 166 -4.63 -1.03 -9.94
CA LEU A 166 -5.31 0.21 -10.30
C LEU A 166 -4.36 1.41 -10.22
N LEU A 167 -3.60 1.52 -9.13
CA LEU A 167 -2.60 2.56 -8.97
C LEU A 167 -1.55 2.49 -10.09
N ASP A 168 -0.94 1.33 -10.31
CA ASP A 168 0.07 1.14 -11.37
C ASP A 168 -0.50 1.48 -12.75
N GLY A 169 -1.70 1.00 -13.07
CA GLY A 169 -2.33 1.24 -14.38
C GLY A 169 -2.63 2.72 -14.64
N VAL A 170 -3.27 3.40 -13.68
CA VAL A 170 -3.54 4.86 -13.78
C VAL A 170 -2.23 5.64 -13.90
N SER A 171 -1.21 5.19 -13.18
CA SER A 171 0.11 5.83 -13.16
C SER A 171 0.88 5.66 -14.47
N ALA A 172 0.87 4.46 -15.06
CA ALA A 172 1.51 4.21 -16.35
C ALA A 172 0.84 5.01 -17.47
N CYS A 173 -0.47 5.26 -17.37
CA CYS A 173 -1.15 6.17 -18.29
C CYS A 173 -0.61 7.61 -18.26
N TRP A 174 0.07 8.01 -17.19
CA TRP A 174 0.56 9.38 -16.99
C TRP A 174 2.06 9.54 -17.19
N SER A 175 2.87 8.62 -16.67
CA SER A 175 4.32 8.72 -16.80
C SER A 175 4.85 8.09 -18.09
N GLN A 176 4.16 7.10 -18.68
CA GLN A 176 4.67 6.13 -19.68
C GLN A 176 5.91 5.35 -19.22
N ASP A 177 6.67 5.91 -18.29
CA ASP A 177 7.81 5.36 -17.60
C ASP A 177 7.36 4.87 -16.22
N LEU A 178 6.88 3.63 -16.19
CA LEU A 178 6.64 2.91 -14.95
C LEU A 178 7.89 2.10 -14.64
N THR A 179 8.60 2.43 -13.57
CA THR A 179 9.83 1.73 -13.17
C THR A 179 9.60 0.27 -12.77
N HIS A 180 8.34 -0.15 -12.60
CA HIS A 180 7.93 -1.45 -12.07
C HIS A 180 6.95 -2.22 -12.99
N TRP A 181 7.09 -2.10 -14.32
CA TRP A 181 6.25 -2.79 -15.31
C TRP A 181 6.09 -4.29 -15.02
N ASP A 182 7.18 -4.96 -14.65
CA ASP A 182 7.17 -6.40 -14.38
C ASP A 182 6.27 -6.75 -13.17
N GLN A 183 6.30 -5.91 -12.12
CA GLN A 183 5.43 -6.10 -10.95
C GLN A 183 3.96 -5.87 -11.28
N MET A 184 3.66 -4.90 -12.16
CA MET A 184 2.29 -4.67 -12.63
C MET A 184 1.77 -5.91 -13.38
N ASP A 185 2.58 -6.47 -14.29
CA ASP A 185 2.20 -7.65 -15.07
C ASP A 185 2.06 -8.90 -14.17
N GLU A 186 2.97 -9.10 -13.21
CA GLU A 186 2.84 -10.17 -12.22
C GLU A 186 1.52 -10.08 -11.43
N ARG A 187 1.15 -8.89 -10.96
CA ARG A 187 -0.12 -8.66 -10.24
C ARG A 187 -1.32 -8.92 -11.15
N ARG A 188 -1.25 -8.49 -12.41
CA ARG A 188 -2.26 -8.75 -13.44
C ARG A 188 -2.47 -10.24 -13.65
N VAL A 189 -1.40 -10.98 -13.93
CA VAL A 189 -1.42 -12.44 -14.17
C VAL A 189 -1.93 -13.19 -12.94
N MET A 190 -1.55 -12.76 -11.74
CA MET A 190 -1.99 -13.39 -10.50
C MET A 190 -3.50 -13.25 -10.27
N LEU A 191 -4.05 -12.05 -10.48
CA LEU A 191 -5.50 -11.81 -10.41
C LEU A 191 -6.24 -12.57 -11.52
N GLU A 192 -5.73 -12.56 -12.74
CA GLU A 192 -6.31 -13.25 -13.89
C GLU A 192 -6.44 -14.76 -13.64
N LYS A 193 -5.37 -15.41 -13.16
CA LYS A 193 -5.38 -16.85 -12.81
C LYS A 193 -6.48 -17.18 -11.79
N TRP A 194 -6.59 -16.37 -10.74
CA TRP A 194 -7.60 -16.58 -9.71
C TRP A 194 -9.02 -16.35 -10.24
N LEU A 195 -9.24 -15.28 -11.02
CA LEU A 195 -10.53 -14.96 -11.62
C LEU A 195 -11.03 -16.05 -12.55
N ASN A 196 -10.14 -16.63 -13.36
CA ASN A 196 -10.46 -17.76 -14.21
C ASN A 196 -10.88 -19.00 -13.39
N ALA A 197 -10.23 -19.26 -12.25
CA ALA A 197 -10.62 -20.35 -11.36
C ALA A 197 -12.00 -20.12 -10.71
N VAL A 198 -12.34 -18.87 -10.34
CA VAL A 198 -13.64 -18.51 -9.77
C VAL A 198 -14.76 -18.53 -10.81
N ALA A 199 -14.47 -18.12 -12.05
CA ALA A 199 -15.44 -18.14 -13.14
C ALA A 199 -16.00 -19.55 -13.42
N GLN A 200 -15.20 -20.58 -13.19
CA GLN A 200 -15.60 -21.98 -13.32
C GLN A 200 -16.59 -22.45 -12.24
N GLN A 201 -16.83 -21.66 -11.18
CA GLN A 201 -17.67 -22.04 -10.03
C GLN A 201 -19.10 -21.50 -10.09
N GLY A 202 -19.47 -20.68 -11.09
CA GLY A 202 -20.84 -20.23 -11.31
C GLY A 202 -21.01 -18.82 -11.87
N THR A 203 -22.26 -18.37 -12.00
CA THR A 203 -22.65 -17.10 -12.66
C THR A 203 -22.05 -15.85 -12.01
N GLY A 204 -21.87 -15.85 -10.69
CA GLY A 204 -21.20 -14.77 -9.97
C GLY A 204 -19.73 -14.59 -10.39
N GLY A 205 -19.03 -15.68 -10.67
CA GLY A 205 -17.65 -15.66 -11.17
C GLY A 205 -17.56 -15.15 -12.61
N VAL A 206 -18.53 -15.49 -13.46
CA VAL A 206 -18.60 -14.98 -14.85
C VAL A 206 -18.76 -13.46 -14.88
N ARG A 207 -19.63 -12.90 -14.03
CA ARG A 207 -19.79 -11.44 -13.91
C ARG A 207 -18.49 -10.76 -13.48
N LEU A 208 -17.78 -11.35 -12.52
CA LEU A 208 -16.51 -10.84 -12.04
C LEU A 208 -15.44 -10.86 -13.14
N LEU A 209 -15.35 -11.95 -13.90
CA LEU A 209 -14.44 -12.08 -15.04
C LEU A 209 -14.76 -11.09 -16.16
N ALA A 210 -16.04 -10.81 -16.43
CA ALA A 210 -16.43 -9.80 -17.42
C ALA A 210 -15.96 -8.39 -17.02
N GLN A 211 -16.10 -8.02 -15.75
CA GLN A 211 -15.56 -6.75 -15.24
C GLN A 211 -14.03 -6.73 -15.30
N TRP A 212 -13.38 -7.85 -15.01
CA TRP A 212 -11.94 -7.96 -15.12
C TRP A 212 -11.44 -7.75 -16.55
N ASN A 213 -12.08 -8.36 -17.54
CA ASN A 213 -11.64 -8.23 -18.94
C ASN A 213 -11.74 -6.77 -19.42
N LEU A 214 -12.76 -6.02 -18.97
CA LEU A 214 -12.88 -4.59 -19.24
C LEU A 214 -11.78 -3.77 -18.54
N PHE A 215 -11.38 -4.14 -17.34
CA PHE A 215 -10.29 -3.50 -16.63
C PHE A 215 -8.94 -3.81 -17.29
N ALA A 216 -8.69 -5.09 -17.58
CA ALA A 216 -7.44 -5.58 -18.15
C ALA A 216 -7.19 -5.04 -19.56
N SER A 217 -8.23 -4.83 -20.36
CA SER A 217 -8.09 -4.19 -21.69
C SER A 217 -7.76 -2.70 -21.61
N ALA A 218 -8.08 -2.04 -20.49
CA ALA A 218 -7.73 -0.66 -20.23
C ALA A 218 -6.34 -0.51 -19.57
N LEU A 219 -5.70 -1.61 -19.16
CA LEU A 219 -4.35 -1.54 -18.62
C LEU A 219 -3.37 -1.12 -19.72
N PRO A 220 -2.45 -0.19 -19.43
CA PRO A 220 -1.47 0.26 -20.40
C PRO A 220 -0.49 -0.87 -20.73
N LEU A 221 -0.02 -0.90 -21.97
CA LEU A 221 1.02 -1.81 -22.44
C LEU A 221 2.38 -1.10 -22.36
N ARG A 222 3.44 -1.87 -22.08
CA ARG A 222 4.81 -1.35 -22.02
C ARG A 222 5.16 -0.66 -23.34
N ASN A 223 5.65 0.58 -23.25
CA ASN A 223 6.02 1.43 -24.39
C ASN A 223 4.85 1.80 -25.34
N ALA A 224 3.60 1.57 -24.94
CA ALA A 224 2.44 2.04 -25.69
C ALA A 224 1.83 3.30 -25.04
N PRO A 225 1.35 4.27 -25.83
CA PRO A 225 0.55 5.35 -25.28
C PRO A 225 -0.72 4.77 -24.68
N CYS A 226 -1.14 5.32 -23.54
CA CYS A 226 -2.41 4.93 -22.93
C CYS A 226 -3.58 5.37 -23.82
N LEU A 227 -4.60 4.52 -23.92
CA LEU A 227 -5.77 4.79 -24.74
C LEU A 227 -6.56 6.00 -24.21
N PRO A 228 -7.21 6.79 -25.07
CA PRO A 228 -8.13 7.82 -24.63
C PRO A 228 -9.19 7.24 -23.68
N GLY A 229 -9.32 7.82 -22.49
CA GLY A 229 -10.28 7.37 -21.48
C GLY A 229 -9.90 6.11 -20.70
N ALA A 230 -8.75 5.47 -20.95
CA ALA A 230 -8.35 4.27 -20.21
C ALA A 230 -8.16 4.55 -18.71
N ALA A 231 -7.63 5.70 -18.31
CA ALA A 231 -7.56 6.07 -16.89
C ALA A 231 -8.94 6.11 -16.22
N HIS A 232 -9.97 6.62 -16.91
CA HIS A 232 -11.34 6.65 -16.42
C HIS A 232 -11.92 5.23 -16.33
N THR A 233 -11.70 4.40 -17.34
CA THR A 233 -12.12 2.98 -17.34
C THR A 233 -11.45 2.22 -16.20
N LEU A 234 -10.14 2.38 -16.03
CA LEU A 234 -9.38 1.76 -14.94
C LEU A 234 -9.96 2.16 -13.59
N GLN A 235 -10.20 3.45 -13.33
CA GLN A 235 -10.81 3.87 -12.07
C GLN A 235 -12.22 3.30 -11.88
N SER A 236 -13.11 3.53 -12.83
CA SER A 236 -14.53 3.14 -12.72
C SER A 236 -14.70 1.63 -12.59
N VAL A 237 -14.05 0.85 -13.45
CA VAL A 237 -14.12 -0.61 -13.42
C VAL A 237 -13.32 -1.17 -12.24
N GLY A 238 -12.18 -0.57 -11.90
CA GLY A 238 -11.34 -0.98 -10.76
C GLY A 238 -12.05 -0.82 -9.43
N GLU A 239 -12.77 0.29 -9.21
CA GLU A 239 -13.61 0.48 -8.03
C GLU A 239 -14.75 -0.54 -7.95
N ARG A 240 -15.38 -0.87 -9.08
CA ARG A 240 -16.41 -1.93 -9.14
C ARG A 240 -15.82 -3.28 -8.79
N LEU A 241 -14.68 -3.64 -9.38
CA LEU A 241 -13.97 -4.89 -9.09
C LEU A 241 -13.59 -4.97 -7.61
N TYR A 242 -13.04 -3.90 -7.04
CA TYR A 242 -12.70 -3.85 -5.61
C TYR A 242 -13.90 -4.18 -4.71
N LYS A 243 -15.09 -3.66 -5.02
CA LYS A 243 -16.32 -3.92 -4.26
C LYS A 243 -16.80 -5.37 -4.41
N LEU A 244 -16.54 -5.99 -5.54
CA LEU A 244 -16.95 -7.37 -5.84
C LEU A 244 -15.98 -8.43 -5.27
N LEU A 245 -14.70 -8.07 -5.05
CA LEU A 245 -13.65 -8.94 -4.50
C LEU A 245 -13.78 -9.17 -2.99
#